data_AF-A0A9D7XK80-F1
#
_entry.id   AF-A0A9D7XK80-F1
#
_cell.length_a   1.000
_cell.length_b   1.000
_cell.length_c   1.000
_cell.angle_alpha   90.00
_cell.angle_beta   90.00
_cell.angle_gamma   90.00
#
_symmetry.space_group_name_H-M   'P 1'
#
loop_
_entity.id
_entity.type
_entity.pdbx_description
1 polymer ?
#
loop_
_entity_poly.entity_id
_entity_poly.type
_entity_poly.pdbx_seq_one_letter_code
_entity_poly.pdbx_strand_id
1 'polypeptide(L)'
;MSKYVALPKGVDEATFDRAIAEFRNIVGAEHVLHSAEALGPFLKIMIPAPIEAHAPSAAIAPASVEEVQRILAVCNRYKTPVWPVSTGKNFGYGSAAPATRGQIILDLKRMNRIIEVDPDLCTALVEPGVTYQQLYDYIKERNLPLWIDPPIPGPVAGPLGNTVERGVGYTPYGEHFLFSCGMEVVLADGQVLRTGMGAMPNSNTWQVFKWGYGPTLDGIFTQSSFGIVTKLGL
;
A
#
# COMPACT_ATOMS: atom_id res chain seq x y z
N MET A 1 0.97 29.87 -15.18
CA MET A 1 0.36 28.97 -14.17
C MET A 1 1.04 27.62 -14.31
N SER A 2 1.34 26.93 -13.21
CA SER A 2 1.94 25.59 -13.28
C SER A 2 0.96 24.61 -13.93
N LYS A 3 1.48 23.62 -14.66
CA LYS A 3 0.65 22.53 -15.21
C LYS A 3 0.23 21.49 -14.18
N TYR A 4 0.84 21.50 -12.99
CA TYR A 4 0.53 20.59 -11.90
C TYR A 4 -0.44 21.22 -10.89
N VAL A 5 -1.33 20.40 -10.33
CA VAL A 5 -2.23 20.81 -9.23
C VAL A 5 -1.42 21.22 -7.99
N ALA A 6 -0.33 20.51 -7.72
CA ALA A 6 0.65 20.79 -6.69
C ALA A 6 2.03 20.30 -7.13
N LEU A 7 3.08 20.90 -6.58
CA LEU A 7 4.45 20.39 -6.71
C LEU A 7 4.92 19.82 -5.37
N PRO A 8 5.82 18.82 -5.38
CA PRO A 8 6.48 18.41 -4.15
C PRO A 8 7.23 19.58 -3.50
N LYS A 9 7.19 19.65 -2.16
CA LYS A 9 7.79 20.76 -1.41
C LYS A 9 9.29 20.89 -1.73
N GLY A 10 9.70 22.05 -2.23
CA GLY A 10 11.10 22.32 -2.58
C GLY A 10 11.56 21.77 -3.93
N VAL A 11 10.65 21.25 -4.76
CA VAL A 11 10.95 20.75 -6.09
C VAL A 11 10.31 21.67 -7.13
N ASP A 12 11.11 22.19 -8.06
CA ASP A 12 10.62 23.01 -9.17
C ASP A 12 9.99 22.17 -10.29
N GLU A 13 9.26 22.84 -11.18
CA GLU A 13 8.52 22.18 -12.26
C GLU A 13 9.43 21.42 -13.22
N ALA A 14 10.57 21.98 -13.60
CA ALA A 14 11.52 21.35 -14.52
C ALA A 14 12.16 20.09 -13.93
N THR A 15 12.40 20.09 -12.62
CA THR A 15 12.91 18.93 -11.88
C THR A 15 11.85 17.87 -11.75
N PHE A 16 10.60 18.26 -11.45
CA PHE A 16 9.49 17.33 -11.38
C PHE A 16 9.16 16.70 -12.74
N ASP A 17 9.30 17.43 -13.84
CA ASP A 17 9.17 16.90 -15.20
C ASP A 17 10.14 15.75 -15.49
N ARG A 18 11.40 15.88 -15.06
CA ARG A 18 12.41 14.82 -15.22
C ARG A 18 12.04 13.59 -14.40
N ALA A 19 11.55 13.78 -13.17
CA ALA A 19 11.06 12.68 -12.34
C ALA A 19 9.87 11.96 -13.00
N ILE A 20 8.88 12.71 -13.51
CA ILE A 20 7.73 12.15 -14.25
C ILE A 20 8.17 11.34 -15.46
N ALA A 21 9.16 11.80 -16.23
CA ALA A 21 9.70 11.04 -17.35
C ALA A 21 10.33 9.71 -16.90
N GLU A 22 11.11 9.71 -15.81
CA GLU A 22 11.68 8.47 -15.27
C GLU A 22 10.61 7.52 -14.73
N PHE A 23 9.58 8.02 -14.04
CA PHE A 23 8.47 7.19 -13.59
C PHE A 23 7.73 6.52 -14.75
N ARG A 24 7.51 7.24 -15.85
CA ARG A 24 6.88 6.68 -17.06
C ARG A 24 7.71 5.56 -17.68
N ASN A 25 9.03 5.67 -17.66
CA ASN A 25 9.93 4.59 -18.13
C ASN A 25 9.89 3.36 -17.22
N ILE A 26 9.52 3.53 -15.95
CA ILE A 26 9.42 2.44 -14.98
C ILE A 26 8.08 1.71 -15.13
N VAL A 27 6.96 2.43 -15.03
CA VAL A 27 5.62 1.82 -14.88
C VAL A 27 4.75 1.93 -16.14
N GLY A 28 5.16 2.66 -17.18
CA GLY A 28 4.30 3.01 -18.32
C GLY A 28 3.61 4.38 -18.16
N ALA A 29 3.24 5.01 -19.27
CA ALA A 29 2.67 6.36 -19.26
C ALA A 29 1.26 6.42 -18.67
N GLU A 30 0.48 5.37 -18.91
CA GLU A 30 -0.88 5.14 -18.40
C GLU A 30 -0.93 4.94 -16.87
N HIS A 31 0.22 4.66 -16.25
CA HIS A 31 0.36 4.41 -14.82
C HIS A 31 1.01 5.59 -14.07
N VAL A 32 1.17 6.74 -14.72
CA VAL A 32 1.63 8.01 -14.12
C VAL A 32 0.61 9.10 -14.38
N LEU A 33 -0.18 9.41 -13.35
CA LEU A 33 -1.25 10.42 -13.39
C LEU A 33 -0.75 11.73 -12.77
N HIS A 34 -0.92 12.86 -13.46
CA HIS A 34 -0.47 14.15 -12.95
C HIS A 34 -1.32 15.35 -13.38
N SER A 35 -2.27 15.16 -14.31
CA SER A 35 -3.24 16.20 -14.65
C SER A 35 -4.31 16.33 -13.56
N ALA A 36 -4.91 17.51 -13.45
CA ALA A 36 -5.98 17.76 -12.47
C ALA A 36 -7.16 16.79 -12.62
N GLU A 37 -7.55 16.48 -13.86
CA GLU A 37 -8.60 15.53 -14.17
C GLU A 37 -8.24 14.11 -13.73
N ALA A 38 -7.04 13.64 -14.09
CA ALA A 38 -6.59 12.28 -13.75
C ALA A 38 -6.41 12.09 -12.23
N LEU A 39 -6.06 13.16 -11.51
CA LEU A 39 -5.93 13.15 -10.05
C LEU A 39 -7.26 13.27 -9.29
N GLY A 40 -8.38 13.51 -10.00
CA GLY A 40 -9.71 13.66 -9.40
C GLY A 40 -10.06 12.65 -8.29
N PRO A 41 -9.89 11.33 -8.51
CA PRO A 41 -10.16 10.32 -7.49
C PRO A 41 -9.32 10.45 -6.21
N PHE A 42 -8.12 11.02 -6.30
CA PHE A 42 -7.19 11.19 -5.19
C PHE A 42 -7.33 12.53 -4.46
N LEU A 43 -8.06 13.48 -5.03
CA LEU A 43 -8.36 14.78 -4.42
C LEU A 43 -9.53 14.69 -3.41
N LYS A 44 -10.33 13.63 -3.46
CA LYS A 44 -11.52 13.49 -2.61
C LYS A 44 -11.15 13.22 -1.15
N ILE A 45 -11.40 14.21 -0.30
CA ILE A 45 -11.29 14.11 1.15
C ILE A 45 -12.66 14.22 1.85
N MET A 46 -12.72 13.79 3.11
CA MET A 46 -13.91 13.93 3.99
C MET A 46 -13.58 14.68 5.29
N ILE A 47 -12.34 15.14 5.43
CA ILE A 47 -11.91 15.99 6.54
C ILE A 47 -12.38 17.44 6.29
N PRO A 48 -12.65 18.24 7.33
CA PRO A 48 -13.11 19.62 7.21
C PRO A 48 -11.95 20.57 6.85
N ALA A 49 -11.33 20.34 5.70
CA ALA A 49 -10.24 21.16 5.17
C ALA A 49 -10.45 21.41 3.66
N PRO A 50 -9.86 22.48 3.10
CA PRO A 50 -9.82 22.67 1.65
C PRO A 50 -9.14 21.49 0.95
N ILE A 51 -9.66 21.05 -0.20
CA ILE A 51 -9.10 19.94 -0.99
C ILE A 51 -7.63 20.19 -1.34
N GLU A 52 -7.28 21.45 -1.59
CA GLU A 52 -5.95 21.89 -1.98
C GLU A 52 -4.89 21.61 -0.91
N ALA A 53 -5.29 21.54 0.37
CA ALA A 53 -4.39 21.28 1.50
C ALA A 53 -3.76 19.87 1.44
N HIS A 54 -4.40 18.95 0.73
CA HIS A 54 -3.96 17.56 0.56
C HIS A 54 -3.82 17.17 -0.91
N ALA A 55 -3.71 18.14 -1.84
CA ALA A 55 -3.61 17.81 -3.25
C ALA A 55 -2.27 17.11 -3.57
N PRO A 56 -2.29 15.94 -4.23
CA PRO A 56 -1.07 15.28 -4.67
C PRO A 56 -0.45 15.99 -5.89
N SER A 57 0.85 15.78 -6.09
CA SER A 57 1.54 16.25 -7.30
C SER A 57 1.41 15.28 -8.47
N ALA A 58 1.39 13.99 -8.16
CA ALA A 58 1.15 12.89 -9.10
C ALA A 58 0.64 11.65 -8.35
N ALA A 59 0.14 10.67 -9.09
CA ALA A 59 -0.11 9.31 -8.62
C ALA A 59 0.59 8.32 -9.55
N ILE A 60 1.35 7.39 -8.98
CA ILE A 60 2.13 6.38 -9.71
C ILE A 60 1.66 5.01 -9.25
N ALA A 61 1.29 4.14 -10.20
CA ALA A 61 0.75 2.83 -9.88
C ALA A 61 1.71 1.70 -10.31
N PRO A 62 2.60 1.19 -9.44
CA PRO A 62 3.46 0.05 -9.75
C PRO A 62 2.69 -1.28 -9.71
N ALA A 63 3.16 -2.27 -10.45
CA ALA A 63 2.64 -3.64 -10.48
C ALA A 63 3.59 -4.68 -9.85
N SER A 64 4.79 -4.27 -9.40
CA SER A 64 5.74 -5.19 -8.77
C SER A 64 6.63 -4.51 -7.73
N VAL A 65 7.31 -5.33 -6.91
CA VAL A 65 8.28 -4.87 -5.92
C VAL A 65 9.44 -4.15 -6.59
N GLU A 66 9.92 -4.65 -7.73
CA GLU A 66 11.02 -4.07 -8.50
C GLU A 66 10.65 -2.68 -9.03
N GLU A 67 9.40 -2.47 -9.44
CA GLU A 67 8.91 -1.14 -9.79
C GLU A 67 8.89 -0.21 -8.59
N VAL A 68 8.44 -0.66 -7.42
CA VAL A 68 8.49 0.13 -6.17
C VAL A 68 9.93 0.54 -5.85
N GLN A 69 10.89 -0.39 -5.92
CA GLN A 69 12.32 -0.10 -5.68
C GLN A 69 12.86 0.96 -6.65
N ARG A 70 12.57 0.83 -7.95
CA ARG A 70 13.00 1.80 -8.97
C ARG A 70 12.36 3.17 -8.76
N ILE A 71 11.07 3.22 -8.38
CA ILE A 71 10.38 4.49 -8.04
C ILE A 71 11.07 5.16 -6.85
N LEU A 72 11.36 4.43 -5.78
CA LEU A 72 12.05 4.97 -4.62
C LEU A 72 13.45 5.51 -4.97
N ALA A 73 14.18 4.84 -5.86
CA ALA A 73 15.46 5.34 -6.34
C ALA A 73 15.34 6.71 -7.05
N VAL A 74 14.29 6.89 -7.87
CA VAL A 74 13.97 8.19 -8.49
C VAL A 74 13.58 9.21 -7.42
N CYS A 75 12.72 8.84 -6.47
CA CYS A 75 12.29 9.73 -5.39
C CYS A 75 13.45 10.22 -4.52
N ASN A 76 14.41 9.34 -4.21
CA ASN A 76 15.63 9.68 -3.49
C ASN A 76 16.53 10.65 -4.26
N ARG A 77 16.60 10.51 -5.59
CA ARG A 77 17.41 11.38 -6.46
C ARG A 77 16.82 12.78 -6.56
N TYR A 78 15.51 12.87 -6.77
CA TYR A 78 14.80 14.14 -6.97
C TYR A 78 14.21 14.74 -5.69
N LYS A 79 14.39 14.08 -4.55
CA LYS A 79 13.86 14.49 -3.23
C LYS A 79 12.34 14.69 -3.24
N THR A 80 11.63 13.78 -3.90
CA THR A 80 10.16 13.81 -3.96
C THR A 80 9.56 12.89 -2.91
N PRO A 81 8.79 13.38 -1.93
CA PRO A 81 8.12 12.54 -0.93
C PRO A 81 7.00 11.71 -1.56
N VAL A 82 6.84 10.48 -1.05
CA VAL A 82 5.81 9.52 -1.48
C VAL A 82 4.80 9.25 -0.37
N TRP A 83 3.56 8.98 -0.76
CA TRP A 83 2.44 8.59 0.09
C TRP A 83 1.87 7.25 -0.40
N PRO A 84 2.30 6.12 0.19
CA PRO A 84 1.82 4.81 -0.24
C PRO A 84 0.35 4.61 0.14
N VAL A 85 -0.43 4.11 -0.80
CA VAL A 85 -1.82 3.70 -0.59
C VAL A 85 -2.03 2.31 -1.18
N SER A 86 -2.75 1.46 -0.44
CA SER A 86 -3.17 0.14 -0.91
C SER A 86 -4.42 0.27 -1.79
N THR A 87 -5.62 0.01 -1.23
CA THR A 87 -6.89 0.20 -1.95
C THR A 87 -7.43 1.64 -1.91
N GLY A 88 -6.84 2.52 -1.08
CA GLY A 88 -7.18 3.94 -1.00
C GLY A 88 -8.57 4.24 -0.43
N LYS A 89 -9.15 3.32 0.35
CA LYS A 89 -10.50 3.43 0.94
C LYS A 89 -10.48 3.83 2.41
N ASN A 90 -9.54 4.67 2.84
CA ASN A 90 -9.43 5.12 4.24
C ASN A 90 -10.40 6.28 4.55
N PHE A 91 -11.68 6.05 4.27
CA PHE A 91 -12.74 7.07 4.37
C PHE A 91 -12.88 7.58 5.81
N GLY A 92 -13.02 8.90 5.99
CA GLY A 92 -13.02 9.53 7.31
C GLY A 92 -11.62 9.84 7.87
N TYR A 93 -10.57 9.18 7.37
CA TYR A 93 -9.19 9.35 7.84
C TYR A 93 -8.24 9.99 6.82
N GLY A 94 -8.76 10.41 5.65
CA GLY A 94 -7.96 11.02 4.58
C GLY A 94 -8.15 10.39 3.20
N SER A 95 -8.99 9.35 3.09
CA SER A 95 -9.28 8.66 1.83
C SER A 95 -8.00 8.12 1.17
N ALA A 96 -7.64 8.63 -0.01
CA ALA A 96 -6.38 8.32 -0.71
C ALA A 96 -5.46 9.55 -0.82
N ALA A 97 -5.87 10.70 -0.28
CA ALA A 97 -5.11 11.93 -0.39
C ALA A 97 -3.89 11.88 0.54
N PRO A 98 -2.75 12.47 0.15
CA PRO A 98 -1.56 12.51 0.99
C PRO A 98 -1.75 13.34 2.27
N ALA A 99 -1.01 13.00 3.32
CA ALA A 99 -1.01 13.76 4.58
C ALA A 99 -0.61 15.23 4.39
N THR A 100 0.26 15.52 3.41
CA THR A 100 0.65 16.90 3.07
C THR A 100 0.58 17.15 1.57
N ARG A 101 0.11 18.34 1.18
CA ARG A 101 0.12 18.82 -0.21
C ARG A 101 1.46 18.56 -0.93
N GLY A 102 1.36 18.11 -2.18
CA GLY A 102 2.49 17.97 -3.11
C GLY A 102 3.20 16.62 -3.05
N GLN A 103 2.88 15.73 -2.11
CA GLN A 103 3.41 14.37 -2.12
C GLN A 103 2.92 13.61 -3.37
N ILE A 104 3.74 12.66 -3.82
CA ILE A 104 3.38 11.71 -4.87
C ILE A 104 2.63 10.55 -4.23
N ILE A 105 1.45 10.22 -4.72
CA ILE A 105 0.75 9.01 -4.28
C ILE A 105 1.40 7.81 -4.96
N LEU A 106 1.75 6.80 -4.16
CA LEU A 106 2.15 5.49 -4.67
C LEU A 106 0.96 4.54 -4.55
N ASP A 107 0.22 4.36 -5.64
CA ASP A 107 -1.02 3.59 -5.72
C ASP A 107 -0.73 2.10 -5.98
N LEU A 108 -0.68 1.31 -4.91
CA LEU A 108 -0.30 -0.10 -4.97
C LEU A 108 -1.44 -1.02 -5.43
N LYS A 109 -2.58 -0.48 -5.89
CA LYS A 109 -3.75 -1.28 -6.28
C LYS A 109 -3.50 -2.30 -7.40
N ARG A 110 -2.49 -2.10 -8.24
CA ARG A 110 -2.12 -3.05 -9.32
C ARG A 110 -1.41 -4.29 -8.79
N MET A 111 -0.82 -4.21 -7.60
CA MET A 111 -0.26 -5.37 -6.90
C MET A 111 -1.41 -6.05 -6.15
N ASN A 112 -2.26 -6.80 -6.85
CA ASN A 112 -3.52 -7.34 -6.31
C ASN A 112 -3.61 -8.87 -6.34
N ARG A 113 -2.48 -9.57 -6.28
CA ARG A 113 -2.48 -11.03 -6.24
C ARG A 113 -2.80 -11.55 -4.83
N ILE A 114 -3.72 -12.50 -4.76
CA ILE A 114 -3.82 -13.45 -3.65
C ILE A 114 -2.72 -14.48 -3.93
N ILE A 115 -1.63 -14.42 -3.17
CA ILE A 115 -0.43 -15.21 -3.42
C ILE A 115 -0.67 -16.64 -2.96
N GLU A 116 -1.24 -16.80 -1.77
CA GLU A 116 -1.50 -18.10 -1.15
C GLU A 116 -2.69 -18.00 -0.20
N VAL A 117 -3.47 -19.07 -0.13
CA VAL A 117 -4.46 -19.33 0.93
C VAL A 117 -4.31 -20.78 1.32
N ASP A 118 -3.93 -21.03 2.56
CA ASP A 118 -3.78 -22.37 3.11
C ASP A 118 -5.00 -22.70 3.98
N PRO A 119 -5.87 -23.64 3.55
CA PRO A 119 -7.06 -24.02 4.29
C PRO A 119 -6.78 -24.93 5.50
N ASP A 120 -5.62 -25.58 5.55
CA ASP A 120 -5.24 -26.48 6.64
C ASP A 120 -4.57 -25.70 7.79
N LEU A 121 -3.72 -24.73 7.43
CA LEU A 121 -3.10 -23.80 8.39
C LEU A 121 -3.98 -22.58 8.69
N CYS A 122 -5.06 -22.37 7.93
CA CYS A 122 -5.98 -21.25 8.05
C CYS A 122 -5.29 -19.88 7.88
N THR A 123 -4.44 -19.73 6.87
CA THR A 123 -3.70 -18.48 6.61
C THR A 123 -3.87 -17.98 5.19
N ALA A 124 -3.57 -16.69 4.96
CA ALA A 124 -3.47 -16.12 3.62
C ALA A 124 -2.23 -15.23 3.46
N LEU A 125 -1.71 -15.12 2.25
CA LEU A 125 -0.66 -14.19 1.85
C LEU A 125 -1.14 -13.35 0.67
N VAL A 126 -1.14 -12.03 0.81
CA VAL A 126 -1.74 -11.12 -0.16
C VAL A 126 -0.87 -9.91 -0.49
N GLU A 127 -1.03 -9.39 -1.70
CA GLU A 127 -0.48 -8.09 -2.11
C GLU A 127 -1.42 -6.92 -1.73
N PRO A 128 -0.95 -5.65 -1.72
CA PRO A 128 -1.69 -4.49 -1.21
C PRO A 128 -3.04 -4.21 -1.89
N GLY A 129 -3.13 -4.50 -3.17
CA GLY A 129 -4.31 -4.24 -4.00
C GLY A 129 -5.43 -5.27 -3.83
N VAL A 130 -5.21 -6.37 -3.10
CA VAL A 130 -6.28 -7.35 -2.82
C VAL A 130 -7.38 -6.68 -2.00
N THR A 131 -8.63 -6.79 -2.44
CA THR A 131 -9.79 -6.36 -1.65
C THR A 131 -10.38 -7.50 -0.82
N TYR A 132 -11.15 -7.17 0.22
CA TYR A 132 -11.91 -8.19 0.95
C TYR A 132 -12.92 -8.91 0.06
N GLN A 133 -13.51 -8.24 -0.94
CA GLN A 133 -14.38 -8.90 -1.92
C GLN A 133 -13.61 -9.95 -2.73
N GLN A 134 -12.42 -9.60 -3.24
CA GLN A 134 -11.59 -10.54 -3.99
C GLN A 134 -11.20 -11.76 -3.15
N LEU A 135 -10.83 -11.55 -1.88
CA LEU A 135 -10.49 -12.65 -0.98
C LEU A 135 -11.71 -13.52 -0.64
N TYR A 136 -12.88 -12.91 -0.43
CA TYR A 136 -14.14 -13.62 -0.23
C TYR A 136 -14.50 -14.47 -1.45
N ASP A 137 -14.49 -13.88 -2.65
CA ASP A 137 -14.80 -14.58 -3.90
C ASP A 137 -13.83 -15.75 -4.12
N TYR A 138 -12.53 -15.53 -3.89
CA TYR A 138 -11.51 -16.58 -3.98
C TYR A 138 -11.83 -17.80 -3.09
N ILE A 139 -12.19 -17.56 -1.83
CA ILE A 139 -12.57 -18.59 -0.85
C ILE A 139 -13.84 -19.30 -1.28
N LYS A 140 -14.87 -18.54 -1.71
CA LYS A 140 -16.17 -19.08 -2.11
C LYS A 140 -16.09 -19.94 -3.37
N GLU A 141 -15.39 -19.46 -4.40
CA GLU A 141 -15.22 -20.19 -5.67
C GLU A 141 -14.49 -21.52 -5.48
N ARG A 142 -13.59 -21.61 -4.49
CA ARG A 142 -12.81 -22.82 -4.17
C ARG A 142 -13.45 -23.69 -3.08
N ASN A 143 -14.59 -23.28 -2.53
CA ASN A 143 -15.25 -23.96 -1.41
C ASN A 143 -14.32 -24.20 -0.22
N LEU A 144 -13.43 -23.26 0.07
CA LEU A 144 -12.53 -23.38 1.22
C LEU A 144 -13.32 -23.23 2.52
N PRO A 145 -13.04 -24.01 3.57
CA PRO A 145 -13.75 -23.97 4.85
C PRO A 145 -13.28 -22.80 5.73
N LEU A 146 -13.10 -21.62 5.12
CA LEU A 146 -12.59 -20.41 5.75
C LEU A 146 -13.63 -19.29 5.64
N TRP A 147 -13.45 -18.27 6.48
CA TRP A 147 -14.16 -16.99 6.41
C TRP A 147 -13.16 -15.84 6.50
N ILE A 148 -13.63 -14.63 6.24
CA ILE A 148 -12.84 -13.40 6.40
C ILE A 148 -13.46 -12.50 7.46
N ASP A 149 -12.65 -11.60 8.01
CA ASP A 149 -13.12 -10.51 8.85
C ASP A 149 -13.02 -9.16 8.09
N PRO A 150 -14.12 -8.63 7.54
CA PRO A 150 -14.10 -7.35 6.85
C PRO A 150 -14.52 -6.17 7.77
N PRO A 151 -13.91 -4.98 7.61
CA PRO A 151 -14.42 -3.73 8.16
C PRO A 151 -15.69 -3.27 7.41
N ILE A 152 -16.34 -2.18 7.84
CA ILE A 152 -17.58 -1.67 7.19
C ILE A 152 -17.43 -1.40 5.68
N PRO A 153 -16.36 -0.75 5.18
CA PRO A 153 -16.16 -0.55 3.74
C PRO A 153 -15.87 -1.86 2.99
N GLY A 154 -15.80 -2.99 3.71
CA GLY A 154 -15.53 -4.37 3.32
C GLY A 154 -15.19 -4.56 1.86
N PRO A 155 -16.20 -4.68 0.96
CA PRO A 155 -15.98 -5.11 -0.42
C PRO A 155 -14.91 -4.33 -1.21
N VAL A 156 -14.78 -3.03 -0.95
CA VAL A 156 -13.87 -2.14 -1.69
C VAL A 156 -12.54 -1.89 -0.96
N ALA A 157 -12.49 -2.13 0.35
CA ALA A 157 -11.27 -2.03 1.13
C ALA A 157 -10.43 -3.31 1.00
N GLY A 158 -9.18 -3.27 1.45
CA GLY A 158 -8.28 -4.42 1.41
C GLY A 158 -7.70 -4.71 2.79
N PRO A 159 -7.36 -5.99 3.08
CA PRO A 159 -6.80 -6.38 4.37
C PRO A 159 -5.47 -5.71 4.66
N LEU A 160 -4.59 -5.54 3.67
CA LEU A 160 -3.27 -4.94 3.89
C LEU A 160 -3.37 -3.49 4.35
N GLY A 161 -4.03 -2.64 3.56
CA GLY A 161 -4.18 -1.22 3.90
C GLY A 161 -4.90 -1.00 5.24
N ASN A 162 -5.90 -1.84 5.55
CA ASN A 162 -6.60 -1.76 6.82
C ASN A 162 -5.74 -2.23 8.00
N THR A 163 -4.98 -3.32 7.84
CA THR A 163 -4.11 -3.87 8.89
C THR A 163 -2.96 -2.93 9.24
N VAL A 164 -2.33 -2.29 8.25
CA VAL A 164 -1.24 -1.33 8.53
C VAL A 164 -1.75 -0.05 9.19
N GLU A 165 -3.04 0.27 9.04
CA GLU A 165 -3.73 1.30 9.82
C GLU A 165 -4.26 0.79 11.16
N ARG A 166 -4.02 -0.48 11.51
CA ARG A 166 -4.54 -1.16 12.71
C ARG A 166 -6.07 -1.11 12.80
N GLY A 167 -6.71 -1.26 11.65
CA GLY A 167 -8.15 -1.31 11.54
C GLY A 167 -8.74 -2.57 12.18
N VAL A 168 -10.05 -2.50 12.40
CA VAL A 168 -10.82 -3.53 13.09
C VAL A 168 -11.96 -4.04 12.23
N GLY A 169 -12.48 -5.19 12.60
CA GLY A 169 -13.65 -5.82 12.04
C GLY A 169 -14.58 -6.35 13.13
N TYR A 170 -15.34 -7.41 12.85
CA TYR A 170 -16.53 -7.76 13.64
C TYR A 170 -16.69 -9.25 13.99
N THR A 171 -15.77 -10.10 13.54
CA THR A 171 -15.72 -11.51 13.93
C THR A 171 -14.73 -11.69 15.10
N PRO A 172 -14.53 -12.91 15.62
CA PRO A 172 -13.45 -13.17 16.58
C PRO A 172 -12.04 -12.82 16.07
N TYR A 173 -11.87 -12.63 14.76
CA TYR A 173 -10.62 -12.18 14.12
C TYR A 173 -10.53 -10.65 13.94
N GLY A 174 -11.42 -9.89 14.58
CA GLY A 174 -11.64 -8.47 14.29
C GLY A 174 -10.55 -7.50 14.75
N GLU A 175 -9.46 -7.96 15.36
CA GLU A 175 -8.25 -7.16 15.52
C GLU A 175 -7.24 -7.60 14.45
N HIS A 176 -7.27 -6.92 13.30
CA HIS A 176 -6.53 -7.40 12.12
C HIS A 176 -5.01 -7.39 12.28
N PHE A 177 -4.45 -6.44 13.05
CA PHE A 177 -3.00 -6.44 13.30
C PHE A 177 -2.60 -7.56 14.27
N LEU A 178 -3.45 -7.88 15.26
CA LEU A 178 -3.25 -9.04 16.12
C LEU A 178 -3.17 -10.34 15.33
N PHE A 179 -3.96 -10.49 14.26
CA PHE A 179 -3.98 -11.70 13.44
C PHE A 179 -2.99 -11.70 12.27
N SER A 180 -2.44 -10.53 11.88
CA SER A 180 -1.41 -10.47 10.84
C SER A 180 -0.17 -11.35 11.13
N CYS A 181 0.39 -12.01 10.13
CA CYS A 181 1.54 -12.90 10.32
C CYS A 181 2.54 -12.80 9.15
N GLY A 182 3.56 -11.96 9.32
CA GLY A 182 4.59 -11.73 8.32
C GLY A 182 4.26 -10.58 7.35
N MET A 183 5.26 -9.74 7.09
CA MET A 183 5.19 -8.60 6.18
C MET A 183 6.41 -8.57 5.27
N GLU A 184 6.21 -8.26 3.99
CA GLU A 184 7.28 -7.82 3.08
C GLU A 184 7.24 -6.30 2.97
N VAL A 185 8.38 -5.65 3.14
CA VAL A 185 8.49 -4.20 3.18
C VAL A 185 9.66 -3.74 2.31
N VAL A 186 9.42 -2.76 1.45
CA VAL A 186 10.48 -2.03 0.75
C VAL A 186 10.87 -0.81 1.59
N LEU A 187 12.13 -0.78 2.02
CA LEU A 187 12.70 0.32 2.79
C LEU A 187 13.03 1.53 1.90
N ALA A 188 13.28 2.69 2.52
CA ALA A 188 13.52 3.94 1.80
C ALA A 188 14.72 3.88 0.85
N ASP A 189 15.72 3.05 1.12
CA ASP A 189 16.89 2.81 0.25
C ASP A 189 16.63 1.77 -0.86
N GLY A 190 15.43 1.20 -0.89
CA GLY A 190 15.02 0.17 -1.84
C GLY A 190 15.31 -1.25 -1.39
N GLN A 191 15.87 -1.50 -0.21
CA GLN A 191 16.04 -2.87 0.28
C GLN A 191 14.69 -3.53 0.56
N VAL A 192 14.58 -4.83 0.28
CA VAL A 192 13.40 -5.63 0.61
C VAL A 192 13.66 -6.39 1.92
N LEU A 193 12.81 -6.15 2.90
CA LEU A 193 12.85 -6.81 4.20
C LEU A 193 11.60 -7.69 4.37
N ARG A 194 11.78 -8.91 4.89
CA ARG A 194 10.69 -9.78 5.32
C ARG A 194 10.75 -9.97 6.83
N THR A 195 9.65 -9.74 7.53
CA THR A 195 9.56 -9.89 9.00
C THR A 195 9.34 -11.34 9.43
N GLY A 196 9.50 -11.61 10.72
CA GLY A 196 9.22 -12.90 11.32
C GLY A 196 10.01 -14.05 10.68
N MET A 197 9.33 -15.17 10.44
CA MET A 197 9.95 -16.35 9.81
C MET A 197 10.24 -16.17 8.31
N GLY A 198 9.78 -15.08 7.68
CA GLY A 198 10.05 -14.78 6.27
C GLY A 198 11.48 -14.33 5.98
N ALA A 199 12.24 -13.98 7.02
CA ALA A 199 13.67 -13.69 6.93
C ALA A 199 14.53 -14.93 6.63
N MET A 200 14.02 -16.13 6.90
CA MET A 200 14.73 -17.38 6.60
C MET A 200 14.53 -17.80 5.14
N PRO A 201 15.61 -18.14 4.42
CA PRO A 201 15.49 -18.67 3.06
C PRO A 201 14.61 -19.92 3.01
N ASN A 202 13.69 -19.99 2.05
CA ASN A 202 12.77 -21.12 1.83
C ASN A 202 11.89 -21.49 3.04
N SER A 203 11.60 -20.52 3.92
CA SER A 203 10.69 -20.72 5.04
C SER A 203 9.27 -21.03 4.58
N ASN A 204 8.66 -22.08 5.15
CA ASN A 204 7.25 -22.41 5.03
C ASN A 204 6.44 -22.02 6.29
N THR A 205 7.02 -21.21 7.18
CA THR A 205 6.41 -20.82 8.47
C THR A 205 6.17 -19.32 8.58
N TRP A 206 6.26 -18.59 7.47
CA TRP A 206 6.13 -17.14 7.46
C TRP A 206 4.77 -16.66 7.97
N GLN A 207 3.68 -17.28 7.50
CA GLN A 207 2.31 -17.02 7.96
C GLN A 207 1.94 -17.81 9.23
N VAL A 208 2.85 -18.63 9.76
CA VAL A 208 2.56 -19.54 10.89
C VAL A 208 3.03 -18.97 12.23
N PHE A 209 4.20 -18.33 12.26
CA PHE A 209 4.78 -17.81 13.50
C PHE A 209 5.23 -16.35 13.35
N LYS A 210 4.51 -15.45 14.04
CA LYS A 210 4.64 -13.99 13.93
C LYS A 210 6.05 -13.48 14.24
N TRP A 211 6.66 -13.97 15.32
CA TRP A 211 7.76 -13.26 15.96
C TRP A 211 9.11 -13.47 15.28
N GLY A 212 9.33 -14.65 14.70
CA GLY A 212 10.65 -15.02 14.19
C GLY A 212 11.70 -15.07 15.30
N TYR A 213 12.89 -14.52 15.03
CA TYR A 213 14.00 -14.47 15.98
C TYR A 213 14.51 -13.03 16.13
N GLY A 214 14.85 -12.63 17.36
CA GLY A 214 15.29 -11.27 17.67
C GLY A 214 14.12 -10.27 17.77
N PRO A 215 14.36 -8.97 17.50
CA PRO A 215 13.30 -7.97 17.50
C PRO A 215 12.25 -8.24 16.42
N THR A 216 10.99 -8.32 16.80
CA THR A 216 9.85 -8.31 15.86
C THR A 216 9.56 -6.88 15.42
N LEU A 217 9.48 -6.65 14.11
CA LEU A 217 9.42 -5.31 13.52
C LEU A 217 8.07 -4.98 12.89
N ASP A 218 7.14 -5.92 12.79
CA ASP A 218 5.85 -5.75 12.12
C ASP A 218 5.12 -4.50 12.65
N GLY A 219 5.16 -4.28 13.96
CA GLY A 219 4.52 -3.14 14.62
C GLY A 219 5.14 -1.78 14.30
N ILE A 220 6.42 -1.70 13.89
CA ILE A 220 7.01 -0.42 13.50
C ILE A 220 6.58 0.01 12.10
N PHE A 221 6.05 -0.88 11.27
CA PHE A 221 5.58 -0.57 9.91
C PHE A 221 4.08 -0.26 9.84
N THR A 222 3.37 -0.31 10.97
CA THR A 222 1.95 0.07 11.05
C THR A 222 1.81 1.48 11.62
N GLN A 223 0.92 2.28 11.02
CA GLN A 223 0.73 3.72 11.33
C GLN A 223 2.04 4.51 11.35
N SER A 224 2.95 4.21 10.41
CA SER A 224 4.27 4.82 10.31
C SER A 224 4.70 5.04 8.86
N SER A 225 5.87 5.63 8.67
CA SER A 225 6.47 5.90 7.36
C SER A 225 7.85 5.24 7.17
N PHE A 226 8.14 4.17 7.93
CA PHE A 226 9.45 3.51 7.87
C PHE A 226 9.66 2.58 6.67
N GLY A 227 8.62 2.28 5.90
CA GLY A 227 8.71 1.48 4.69
C GLY A 227 7.38 1.34 3.96
N ILE A 228 7.42 0.69 2.80
CA ILE A 228 6.25 0.41 1.96
C ILE A 228 5.97 -1.08 2.02
N VAL A 229 4.85 -1.46 2.63
CA VAL A 229 4.46 -2.87 2.76
C VAL A 229 3.95 -3.39 1.40
N THR A 230 4.61 -4.41 0.86
CA THR A 230 4.33 -5.02 -0.47
C THR A 230 3.70 -6.40 -0.39
N LYS A 231 3.71 -7.06 0.77
CA LYS A 231 2.97 -8.30 1.05
C LYS A 231 2.59 -8.36 2.53
N LEU A 232 1.46 -8.97 2.83
CA LEU A 232 0.98 -9.19 4.19
C LEU A 232 0.43 -10.61 4.33
N GLY A 233 0.85 -11.30 5.38
CA GLY A 233 0.21 -12.51 5.85
C GLY A 233 -0.91 -12.23 6.85
N LEU A 234 -1.98 -13.03 6.80
CA LEU A 234 -3.21 -12.94 7.60
C LEU A 234 -3.54 -14.30 8.21
#